data_AF-A0A5C7USH8-F1
#
_entry.id   AF-A0A5C7USH8-F1
#
_cell.length_a   1.000
_cell.length_b   1.000
_cell.length_c   1.000
_cell.angle_alpha   90.00
_cell.angle_beta   90.00
_cell.angle_gamma   90.00
#
_symmetry.space_group_name_H-M   'P 1'
#
loop_
_entity.id
_entity.type
_entity.pdbx_description
1 polymer ?
#
loop_
_entity_poly.entity_id
_entity_poly.type
_entity_poly.pdbx_seq_one_letter_code
_entity_poly.pdbx_strand_id
1 'polypeptide(L)'
;GTSGAAPVWATLMRELHRHTPSPPPAPPAGLQHVAVHYAAGLQAPRSEWFLPGTAQSEFAIETEAASADPANAGGQKGLKTASHPSAPAGVPPRITPPQDGTILALDPNIPPAHQRLRLAAEPGSAPTNNLRWWVGDQPIGRGALADWLPMPGRHRITLRDGRGRVVDERRVEVRGAESPKIHQRQ
;
A
#
# COMPACT_ATOMS: atom_id res chain seq x y z
N GLY A 1 3.53 -5.67 -4.62
CA GLY A 1 3.49 -4.57 -3.62
C GLY A 1 4.37 -3.42 -4.09
N THR A 2 3.89 -2.18 -4.04
CA THR A 2 4.55 -0.99 -4.59
C THR A 2 5.57 -0.32 -3.67
N SER A 3 5.52 -0.61 -2.36
CA SER A 3 6.40 0.02 -1.35
C SER A 3 7.42 -0.94 -0.71
N GLY A 4 7.44 -2.21 -1.11
CA GLY A 4 8.32 -3.26 -0.57
C GLY A 4 9.36 -3.73 -1.58
N ALA A 5 9.18 -4.94 -2.13
CA ALA A 5 10.13 -5.52 -3.08
C ALA A 5 10.23 -4.74 -4.41
N ALA A 6 9.17 -4.06 -4.86
CA ALA A 6 9.17 -3.41 -6.17
C ALA A 6 10.19 -2.27 -6.32
N PRO A 7 10.37 -1.33 -5.36
CA PRO A 7 11.44 -0.33 -5.42
C PRO A 7 12.86 -0.92 -5.44
N VAL A 8 13.10 -1.97 -4.64
CA VAL A 8 14.40 -2.68 -4.63
C VAL A 8 14.63 -3.32 -5.99
N TRP A 9 13.62 -4.02 -6.51
CA TRP A 9 13.70 -4.65 -7.82
C TRP A 9 13.92 -3.65 -8.95
N ALA A 10 13.18 -2.55 -8.96
CA ALA A 10 13.35 -1.48 -9.93
C ALA A 10 14.77 -0.89 -9.89
N THR A 11 15.34 -0.75 -8.68
CA THR A 11 16.71 -0.26 -8.51
C THR A 11 17.73 -1.25 -9.06
N LEU A 12 17.58 -2.53 -8.72
CA LEU A 12 18.47 -3.59 -9.19
C LEU A 12 18.39 -3.78 -10.71
N MET A 13 17.18 -3.82 -11.28
CA MET A 13 17.00 -3.92 -12.73
C MET A 13 17.55 -2.72 -13.48
N ARG A 14 17.41 -1.51 -12.93
CA ARG A 14 18.00 -0.32 -13.53
C ARG A 14 19.52 -0.37 -13.52
N GLU A 15 20.13 -0.86 -12.45
CA GLU A 15 21.60 -1.01 -12.37
C GLU A 15 22.11 -2.08 -13.35
N LEU A 16 21.45 -3.24 -13.40
CA LEU A 16 21.83 -4.33 -14.31
C LEU A 16 21.67 -3.94 -15.79
N HIS A 17 20.59 -3.23 -16.15
CA HIS A 17 20.35 -2.80 -17.53
C HIS A 17 21.00 -1.47 -17.89
N ARG A 18 21.81 -0.86 -17.02
CA ARG A 18 22.41 0.46 -17.29
C ARG A 18 23.25 0.48 -18.57
N HIS A 19 23.88 -0.65 -18.90
CA HIS A 19 24.73 -0.84 -20.08
C HIS A 19 24.26 -1.99 -20.99
N THR A 20 23.15 -2.64 -20.65
CA THR A 20 22.60 -3.77 -21.39
C THR A 20 21.18 -3.44 -21.82
N PRO A 21 20.94 -3.08 -23.10
CA PRO A 21 19.60 -2.85 -23.60
C PRO A 21 18.73 -4.10 -23.43
N SER A 22 17.51 -3.92 -22.94
CA SER A 22 16.50 -4.98 -22.88
C SER A 22 15.45 -4.75 -23.97
N PRO A 23 15.66 -5.25 -25.20
CA PRO A 23 14.63 -5.19 -26.23
C PRO A 23 13.44 -6.08 -25.83
N PRO A 24 12.20 -5.68 -26.17
CA PRO A 24 11.04 -6.55 -25.95
C PRO A 24 11.19 -7.85 -26.76
N PRO A 25 10.80 -9.01 -26.19
CA PRO A 25 10.83 -10.26 -26.93
C PRO A 25 9.85 -10.22 -28.11
N ALA A 26 10.13 -10.98 -29.16
CA ALA A 26 9.17 -11.19 -30.24
C ALA A 26 7.89 -11.84 -29.68
N PRO A 27 6.69 -11.35 -30.04
CA PRO A 27 5.45 -11.93 -29.53
C PRO A 27 5.30 -13.37 -30.02
N PRO A 28 4.81 -14.29 -29.16
CA PRO A 28 4.47 -15.65 -29.58
C PRO A 28 3.51 -15.67 -30.77
N ALA A 29 3.72 -16.62 -31.69
CA ALA A 29 2.85 -16.78 -32.85
C ALA A 29 1.42 -17.13 -32.42
N GLY A 30 0.43 -16.58 -33.14
CA GLY A 30 -0.99 -16.83 -32.89
C GLY A 30 -1.63 -15.91 -31.84
N LEU A 31 -0.87 -15.06 -31.15
CA LEU A 31 -1.48 -14.01 -30.31
C LEU A 31 -2.14 -12.94 -31.18
N GLN A 32 -3.32 -12.50 -30.76
CA GLN A 32 -4.03 -11.36 -31.37
C GLN A 32 -3.69 -10.09 -30.61
N HIS A 33 -3.35 -9.01 -31.33
CA HIS A 33 -3.10 -7.70 -30.74
C HIS A 33 -4.34 -6.84 -30.94
N VAL A 34 -5.08 -6.54 -29.87
CA VAL A 34 -6.39 -5.91 -29.93
C VAL A 34 -6.39 -4.62 -29.13
N ALA A 35 -6.97 -3.55 -29.68
CA ALA A 35 -7.19 -2.32 -28.95
C ALA A 35 -8.32 -2.51 -27.94
N VAL A 36 -8.03 -2.24 -26.67
CA VAL A 36 -8.97 -2.40 -25.56
C VAL A 36 -9.37 -1.04 -25.00
N HIS A 37 -10.64 -0.94 -24.63
CA HIS A 37 -11.23 0.20 -23.98
C HIS A 37 -11.83 -0.23 -22.65
N TYR A 38 -11.63 0.58 -21.61
CA TYR A 38 -12.26 0.36 -20.31
C TYR A 38 -13.48 1.26 -20.22
N ALA A 39 -14.63 0.67 -19.89
CA ALA A 39 -15.86 1.41 -19.68
C ALA A 39 -15.66 2.51 -18.63
N ALA A 40 -16.41 3.61 -18.77
CA ALA A 40 -16.31 4.80 -17.91
C ALA A 40 -14.92 5.47 -17.87
N GLY A 41 -14.01 5.16 -18.81
CA GLY A 41 -12.68 5.78 -18.88
C GLY A 41 -11.79 5.46 -17.68
N LEU A 42 -12.04 4.35 -16.98
CA LEU A 42 -11.29 3.91 -15.79
C LEU A 42 -9.79 3.75 -16.07
N GLN A 43 -9.44 3.48 -17.32
CA GLN A 43 -8.06 3.38 -17.78
C GLN A 43 -7.94 3.87 -19.22
N ALA A 44 -6.76 4.39 -19.59
CA ALA A 44 -6.49 4.84 -20.95
C ALA A 44 -6.60 3.68 -21.96
N PRO A 45 -7.13 3.92 -23.18
CA PRO A 45 -7.12 2.94 -24.25
C PRO A 45 -5.70 2.44 -24.53
N ARG A 46 -5.54 1.13 -24.70
CA ARG A 46 -4.24 0.50 -24.99
C ARG A 46 -4.44 -0.75 -25.83
N SER A 47 -3.37 -1.22 -26.45
CA SER A 47 -3.39 -2.51 -27.14
C SER A 47 -2.94 -3.62 -26.21
N GLU A 48 -3.68 -4.71 -26.18
CA GLU A 48 -3.41 -5.90 -25.36
C GLU A 48 -3.31 -7.15 -26.23
N TRP A 49 -2.61 -8.17 -25.71
CA TRP A 49 -2.42 -9.45 -26.41
C TRP A 49 -3.40 -10.51 -25.89
N PHE A 50 -4.04 -11.23 -26.82
CA PHE A 50 -5.04 -12.26 -26.53
C PHE A 50 -4.73 -13.57 -27.22
N LEU A 51 -5.19 -14.67 -26.63
CA LEU A 51 -5.29 -15.94 -27.36
C LEU A 51 -6.43 -15.85 -28.39
N PRO A 52 -6.36 -16.62 -29.50
CA PRO A 52 -7.46 -16.68 -30.45
C PRO A 52 -8.77 -17.13 -29.77
N GLY A 53 -9.85 -16.38 -30.04
CA GLY A 53 -11.17 -16.65 -29.46
C GLY A 53 -11.40 -16.09 -28.05
N THR A 54 -10.38 -15.51 -27.41
CA THR A 54 -10.51 -14.87 -26.10
C THR A 54 -10.39 -13.35 -26.16
N ALA A 55 -10.35 -12.77 -27.36
CA ALA A 55 -10.20 -11.33 -27.56
C ALA A 55 -11.39 -10.55 -26.99
N GLN A 56 -11.12 -9.55 -26.16
CA GLN A 56 -12.11 -8.62 -25.63
C GLN A 56 -11.67 -7.19 -25.92
N SER A 57 -12.49 -6.44 -26.66
CA SER A 57 -12.23 -5.03 -26.99
C SER A 57 -12.76 -4.07 -25.92
N GLU A 58 -13.64 -4.52 -25.04
CA GLU A 58 -14.28 -3.73 -24.00
C GLU A 58 -14.23 -4.45 -22.66
N PHE A 59 -13.73 -3.76 -21.64
CA PHE A 59 -13.71 -4.22 -20.26
C PHE A 59 -14.61 -3.33 -19.40
N ALA A 60 -15.73 -3.89 -18.96
CA ALA A 60 -16.58 -3.30 -17.94
C ALA A 60 -16.15 -3.86 -16.58
N ILE A 61 -15.57 -3.01 -15.73
CA ILE A 61 -15.36 -3.37 -14.33
C ILE A 61 -16.65 -2.97 -13.62
N GLU A 62 -17.52 -3.93 -13.34
CA GLU A 62 -18.67 -3.71 -12.46
C GLU A 62 -18.11 -3.19 -11.12
N THR A 63 -18.27 -1.90 -10.93
CA THR A 63 -17.77 -1.23 -9.75
C THR A 63 -18.78 -1.49 -8.66
N GLU A 64 -18.67 -2.64 -7.99
CA GLU A 64 -19.38 -2.91 -6.72
C GLU A 64 -18.94 -1.92 -5.62
N ALA A 65 -17.92 -1.08 -5.91
CA ALA A 65 -17.52 0.07 -5.12
C ALA A 65 -18.32 1.36 -5.39
N ALA A 66 -19.33 1.37 -6.28
CA ALA A 66 -20.12 2.56 -6.60
C ALA A 66 -21.19 2.90 -5.54
N SER A 67 -21.42 2.03 -4.57
CA SER A 67 -22.22 2.33 -3.37
C SER A 67 -21.38 2.73 -2.14
N ALA A 68 -20.07 2.95 -2.30
CA ALA A 68 -19.26 3.62 -1.29
C ALA A 68 -19.16 5.12 -1.65
N ASP A 69 -19.71 5.96 -0.77
CA ASP A 69 -19.84 7.41 -0.84
C ASP A 69 -18.87 8.18 -1.78
N PRO A 70 -19.36 9.11 -2.62
CA PRO A 70 -18.56 9.89 -3.57
C PRO A 70 -17.66 10.98 -2.93
N ALA A 71 -17.33 10.88 -1.64
CA ALA A 71 -16.56 11.91 -0.93
C ALA A 71 -15.05 11.93 -1.24
N ASN A 72 -14.51 10.99 -2.03
CA ASN A 72 -13.05 10.85 -2.21
C ASN A 72 -12.57 10.70 -3.67
N ALA A 73 -13.28 11.27 -4.64
CA ALA A 73 -12.82 11.33 -6.04
C ALA A 73 -12.27 12.73 -6.38
N GLY A 74 -11.07 13.05 -5.90
CA GLY A 74 -10.47 14.36 -6.13
C GLY A 74 -8.98 14.44 -5.82
N GLY A 75 -8.15 13.62 -6.46
CA GLY A 75 -6.69 13.68 -6.35
C GLY A 75 -6.04 13.97 -7.70
N GLN A 76 -6.08 15.22 -8.15
CA GLN A 76 -5.33 15.63 -9.34
C GLN A 76 -3.82 15.59 -9.05
N LYS A 77 -3.12 14.79 -9.86
CA LYS A 77 -1.66 14.69 -9.92
C LYS A 77 -1.09 15.98 -10.52
N GLY A 78 -0.59 16.88 -9.67
CA GLY A 78 0.17 18.06 -10.08
C GLY A 78 1.54 18.08 -9.42
N LEU A 79 2.59 17.73 -10.16
CA LEU A 79 3.93 18.22 -9.83
C LEU A 79 3.98 19.71 -10.18
N LYS A 80 3.95 20.60 -9.18
CA LYS A 80 4.56 21.94 -9.26
C LYS A 80 5.05 22.38 -7.88
N THR A 81 6.36 22.46 -7.76
CA THR A 81 7.08 23.18 -6.71
C THR A 81 6.77 24.66 -6.83
N ALA A 82 6.06 25.25 -5.86
CA ALA A 82 6.20 26.65 -5.44
C ALA A 82 5.23 26.94 -4.27
N SER A 83 5.81 27.40 -3.17
CA SER A 83 5.26 28.43 -2.27
C SER A 83 3.90 28.15 -1.61
N HIS A 84 3.92 27.93 -0.29
CA HIS A 84 2.77 27.91 0.62
C HIS A 84 1.66 28.90 0.25
N PRO A 85 0.40 28.42 0.22
CA PRO A 85 -0.66 29.03 0.98
C PRO A 85 -1.21 28.02 2.01
N SER A 86 -1.56 28.55 3.18
CA SER A 86 -2.08 27.86 4.35
C SER A 86 -3.00 26.68 4.01
N ALA A 87 -2.64 25.49 4.51
CA ALA A 87 -3.47 24.30 4.39
C ALA A 87 -4.90 24.58 4.89
N PRO A 88 -5.95 24.05 4.23
CA PRO A 88 -7.30 24.12 4.77
C PRO A 88 -7.30 23.47 6.16
N ALA A 89 -7.75 24.23 7.16
CA ALA A 89 -7.92 23.72 8.51
C ALA A 89 -8.97 22.61 8.50
N GLY A 90 -8.58 21.38 8.85
CA GLY A 90 -9.53 20.30 9.08
C GLY A 90 -9.25 18.97 8.37
N VAL A 91 -8.14 18.82 7.64
CA VAL A 91 -7.76 17.51 7.08
C VAL A 91 -7.33 16.59 8.23
N PRO A 92 -8.05 15.48 8.51
CA PRO A 92 -7.67 14.58 9.60
C PRO A 92 -6.39 13.82 9.25
N PRO A 93 -5.59 13.42 10.26
CA PRO A 93 -4.47 12.51 10.05
C PRO A 93 -4.95 11.17 9.47
N ARG A 94 -4.17 10.57 8.56
CA ARG A 94 -4.48 9.28 7.95
C ARG A 94 -3.26 8.36 7.92
N ILE A 95 -3.48 7.07 8.17
CA ILE A 95 -2.50 6.00 7.99
C ILE A 95 -2.36 5.74 6.49
N THR A 96 -1.12 5.77 5.99
CA THR A 96 -0.80 5.52 4.58
C THR A 96 -0.36 4.07 4.34
N PRO A 97 0.73 3.55 4.90
CA PRO A 97 0.98 2.12 5.04
C PRO A 97 0.90 1.66 6.51
N PRO A 98 0.45 0.42 6.76
CA PRO A 98 -0.17 -0.51 5.81
C PRO A 98 -1.59 -0.09 5.42
N GLN A 99 -2.08 -0.60 4.29
CA GLN A 99 -3.48 -0.44 3.88
C GLN A 99 -4.37 -1.43 4.64
N ASP A 100 -5.68 -1.14 4.68
CA ASP A 100 -6.63 -2.06 5.31
C ASP A 100 -6.64 -3.41 4.57
N GLY A 101 -6.71 -4.51 5.31
CA GLY A 101 -6.65 -5.87 4.74
C GLY A 101 -5.25 -6.31 4.30
N THR A 102 -4.18 -5.56 4.60
CA THR A 102 -2.80 -5.98 4.30
C THR A 102 -2.49 -7.32 4.97
N ILE A 103 -1.98 -8.27 4.18
CA ILE A 103 -1.44 -9.54 4.67
C ILE A 103 0.09 -9.45 4.65
N LEU A 104 0.72 -9.61 5.82
CA LEU A 104 2.16 -9.67 6.00
C LEU A 104 2.58 -11.12 6.24
N ALA A 105 3.69 -11.57 5.64
CA ALA A 105 4.27 -12.87 5.93
C ALA A 105 5.64 -12.70 6.62
N LEU A 106 5.82 -13.34 7.77
CA LEU A 106 7.08 -13.46 8.47
C LEU A 106 7.85 -14.68 7.95
N ASP A 107 9.12 -14.48 7.64
CA ASP A 107 10.04 -15.51 7.16
C ASP A 107 10.92 -15.99 8.33
N PRO A 108 10.93 -17.29 8.68
CA PRO A 108 11.74 -17.81 9.79
C PRO A 108 13.25 -17.66 9.60
N ASN A 109 13.73 -17.49 8.35
CA ASN A 109 15.16 -17.36 8.06
C ASN A 109 15.65 -15.90 8.13
N ILE A 110 14.73 -14.93 8.14
CA ILE A 110 15.09 -13.51 8.22
C ILE A 110 15.18 -13.11 9.71
N PRO A 111 16.26 -12.48 10.17
CA PRO A 111 16.34 -12.01 11.56
C PRO A 111 15.17 -11.08 11.91
N PRO A 112 14.56 -11.17 13.11
CA PRO A 112 13.42 -10.32 13.49
C PRO A 112 13.67 -8.82 13.32
N ALA A 113 14.91 -8.36 13.54
CA ALA A 113 15.30 -6.97 13.32
C ALA A 113 15.06 -6.48 11.87
N HIS A 114 15.09 -7.39 10.89
CA HIS A 114 14.88 -7.13 9.47
C HIS A 114 13.43 -7.42 9.02
N GLN A 115 12.55 -7.80 9.96
CA GLN A 115 11.13 -8.10 9.70
C GLN A 115 10.18 -7.07 10.31
N ARG A 116 10.67 -5.84 10.55
CA ARG A 116 9.85 -4.75 11.08
C ARG A 116 8.97 -4.15 9.99
N LEU A 117 7.71 -3.90 10.34
CA LEU A 117 6.79 -3.14 9.50
C LEU A 117 6.86 -1.66 9.88
N ARG A 118 7.18 -0.80 8.90
CA ARG A 118 7.09 0.64 9.06
C ARG A 118 5.64 1.10 8.89
N LEU A 119 5.12 1.71 9.94
CA LEU A 119 3.85 2.42 9.95
C LEU A 119 4.10 3.87 9.57
N ALA A 120 3.28 4.42 8.68
CA ALA A 120 3.36 5.85 8.36
C ALA A 120 1.98 6.51 8.33
N ALA A 121 1.95 7.77 8.74
CA ALA A 121 0.78 8.61 8.74
C ALA A 121 1.09 9.93 8.05
N GLU A 122 0.14 10.39 7.26
CA GLU A 122 0.07 11.79 6.87
C GLU A 122 -0.63 12.56 7.99
N PRO A 123 0.01 13.59 8.57
CA PRO A 123 -0.52 14.28 9.74
C PRO A 123 -1.72 15.20 9.42
N GLY A 124 -1.99 15.49 8.15
CA GLY A 124 -3.01 16.47 7.76
C GLY A 124 -2.72 17.83 8.39
N SER A 125 -3.74 18.43 9.03
CA SER A 125 -3.58 19.68 9.77
C SER A 125 -3.11 19.49 11.23
N ALA A 126 -2.95 18.25 11.71
CA ALA A 126 -2.59 18.00 13.11
C ALA A 126 -1.08 18.13 13.35
N PRO A 127 -0.65 18.56 14.56
CA PRO A 127 0.75 18.49 14.93
C PRO A 127 1.26 17.05 14.95
N THR A 128 2.28 16.75 14.16
CA THR A 128 2.86 15.40 14.02
C THR A 128 3.25 14.78 15.36
N ASN A 129 3.77 15.58 16.29
CA ASN A 129 4.18 15.15 17.64
C ASN A 129 3.02 14.65 18.52
N ASN A 130 1.78 14.98 18.18
CA ASN A 130 0.58 14.55 18.91
C ASN A 130 0.06 13.19 18.44
N LEU A 131 0.57 12.67 17.32
CA LEU A 131 0.17 11.36 16.80
C LEU A 131 0.79 10.24 17.64
N ARG A 132 -0.03 9.26 17.99
CA ARG A 132 0.37 8.09 18.79
C ARG A 132 -0.09 6.82 18.10
N TRP A 133 0.84 5.89 17.91
CA TRP A 133 0.60 4.60 17.27
C TRP A 133 0.30 3.53 18.31
N TRP A 134 -0.74 2.75 18.05
CA TRP A 134 -1.14 1.62 18.87
C TRP A 134 -1.44 0.41 18.00
N VAL A 135 -1.11 -0.77 18.49
CA VAL A 135 -1.50 -2.06 17.90
C VAL A 135 -2.26 -2.84 18.96
N GLY A 136 -3.56 -3.03 18.75
CA GLY A 136 -4.47 -3.43 19.83
C GLY A 136 -4.38 -2.43 20.98
N ASP A 137 -3.96 -2.92 22.15
CA ASP A 137 -3.75 -2.13 23.35
C ASP A 137 -2.28 -1.81 23.65
N GLN A 138 -1.36 -2.14 22.74
CA GLN A 138 0.06 -1.88 22.91
C GLN A 138 0.49 -0.57 22.22
N PRO A 139 1.07 0.40 22.94
CA PRO A 139 1.65 1.58 22.31
C PRO A 139 2.95 1.22 21.56
N ILE A 140 3.03 1.61 20.29
CA ILE A 140 4.19 1.33 19.42
C ILE A 140 5.13 2.52 19.31
N GLY A 141 4.59 3.74 19.22
CA GLY A 141 5.40 4.92 18.97
C GLY A 141 4.62 6.22 18.86
N ARG A 142 5.30 7.29 18.50
CA ARG A 142 4.76 8.64 18.34
C ARG A 142 5.30 9.28 17.06
N GLY A 143 4.57 10.23 16.51
CA GLY A 143 4.97 10.92 15.30
C GLY A 143 4.33 10.35 14.03
N ALA A 144 4.79 10.85 12.88
CA ALA A 144 4.32 10.40 11.56
C ALA A 144 4.81 8.99 11.20
N LEU A 145 5.84 8.47 11.87
CA LEU A 145 6.44 7.17 11.60
C LEU A 145 6.58 6.36 12.89
N ALA A 146 6.42 5.05 12.79
CA ALA A 146 6.78 4.09 13.83
C ALA A 146 7.19 2.76 13.20
N ASP A 147 8.18 2.08 13.80
CA ASP A 147 8.57 0.74 13.38
C ASP A 147 7.96 -0.29 14.35
N TRP A 148 7.12 -1.16 13.83
CA TRP A 148 6.46 -2.22 14.59
C TRP A 148 7.11 -3.56 14.28
N LEU A 149 7.38 -4.38 15.30
CA LEU A 149 7.75 -5.78 15.12
C LEU A 149 6.47 -6.63 15.17
N PRO A 150 5.98 -7.13 14.03
CA PRO A 150 4.71 -7.84 14.00
C PRO A 150 4.87 -9.27 14.50
N MET A 151 3.88 -9.72 15.28
CA MET A 151 3.74 -11.13 15.68
C MET A 151 2.67 -11.81 14.81
N PRO A 152 2.72 -13.13 14.58
CA PRO A 152 1.64 -13.84 13.90
C PRO A 152 0.27 -13.56 14.54
N GLY A 153 -0.75 -13.33 13.72
CA GLY A 153 -2.11 -13.05 14.15
C GLY A 153 -2.76 -11.86 13.43
N ARG A 154 -4.00 -11.57 13.82
CA ARG A 154 -4.77 -10.41 13.35
C ARG A 154 -4.52 -9.23 14.26
N HIS A 155 -4.23 -8.07 13.66
CA HIS A 155 -3.86 -6.87 14.39
C HIS A 155 -4.69 -5.68 13.93
N ARG A 156 -5.00 -4.82 14.90
CA ARG A 156 -5.69 -3.55 14.68
C ARG A 156 -4.75 -2.40 14.99
N ILE A 157 -4.30 -1.72 13.95
CA ILE A 157 -3.40 -0.56 14.04
C ILE A 157 -4.29 0.67 14.18
N THR A 158 -4.13 1.43 15.25
CA THR A 158 -4.85 2.69 15.46
C THR A 158 -3.88 3.85 15.57
N LEU A 159 -4.21 4.94 14.88
CA LEU A 159 -3.57 6.23 15.05
C LEU A 159 -4.44 7.05 15.99
N ARG A 160 -3.87 7.57 17.07
CA ARG A 160 -4.58 8.38 18.06
C ARG A 160 -4.02 9.79 18.12
N ASP A 161 -4.88 10.77 18.38
CA ASP A 161 -4.47 12.15 18.60
C ASP A 161 -3.93 12.37 20.04
N GLY A 162 -3.52 13.62 20.33
CA GLY A 162 -3.00 14.01 21.64
C GLY A 162 -4.00 13.88 22.79
N ARG A 163 -5.30 13.77 22.49
CA ARG A 163 -6.39 13.56 23.46
C ARG A 163 -6.74 12.07 23.62
N GLY A 164 -6.05 11.18 22.90
CA GLY A 164 -6.28 9.74 22.93
C GLY A 164 -7.42 9.27 22.04
N ARG A 165 -8.03 10.16 21.25
CA ARG A 165 -9.10 9.78 20.31
C ARG A 165 -8.48 9.10 19.09
N VAL A 166 -9.10 8.00 18.64
CA VAL A 166 -8.72 7.33 17.39
C VAL A 166 -9.08 8.24 16.22
N VAL A 167 -8.08 8.58 15.41
CA VAL A 167 -8.23 9.41 14.21
C VAL A 167 -8.19 8.60 12.92
N ASP A 168 -7.56 7.42 12.94
CA ASP A 168 -7.61 6.46 11.83
C ASP A 168 -7.31 5.03 12.35
N GLU A 169 -7.77 4.01 11.62
CA GLU A 169 -7.63 2.59 11.95
C GLU A 169 -7.35 1.75 10.69
N ARG A 170 -6.47 0.73 10.83
CA ARG A 170 -6.21 -0.29 9.81
C ARG A 170 -6.18 -1.68 10.43
N ARG A 171 -6.72 -2.66 9.72
CA ARG A 171 -6.70 -4.09 10.08
C ARG A 171 -5.70 -4.81 9.18
N VAL A 172 -4.84 -5.60 9.80
CA VAL A 172 -3.82 -6.37 9.10
C VAL A 172 -3.76 -7.79 9.64
N GLU A 173 -3.35 -8.72 8.78
CA GLU A 173 -3.11 -10.11 9.15
C GLU A 173 -1.63 -10.42 8.97
N VAL A 174 -0.99 -10.94 10.02
CA VAL A 174 0.39 -11.39 9.98
C VAL A 174 0.39 -12.90 10.00
N ARG A 175 0.96 -13.49 8.95
CA ARG A 175 1.16 -14.93 8.78
C ARG A 175 2.63 -15.27 8.99
N GLY A 176 2.94 -16.49 9.39
CA GLY A 176 4.32 -16.96 9.58
C GLY A 176 4.40 -18.13 10.55
N ALA A 177 5.59 -18.70 10.69
CA ALA A 177 5.85 -19.79 11.63
C ALA A 177 5.60 -19.32 13.07
N GLU A 178 4.83 -20.11 13.79
CA GLU A 178 4.40 -19.87 15.17
C GLU A 178 5.63 -19.76 16.08
N SER A 179 5.81 -18.63 16.79
CA SER A 179 6.76 -18.61 17.90
C SER A 179 6.22 -19.49 19.04
N PRO A 180 7.06 -20.31 19.69
CA PRO A 180 6.61 -21.33 20.63
C PRO A 180 5.87 -20.71 21.82
N LYS A 181 4.81 -21.40 22.28
CA LYS A 181 4.12 -21.08 23.54
C LYS A 181 5.13 -21.10 24.68
N ILE A 182 5.53 -19.92 25.17
CA ILE A 182 6.26 -19.80 26.44
C ILE A 182 5.30 -20.24 27.53
N HIS A 183 5.42 -21.50 27.96
CA HIS A 183 4.84 -21.93 29.22
C HIS A 183 5.66 -21.24 30.32
N GLN A 184 5.08 -20.20 30.94
CA GLN A 184 5.50 -19.84 32.29
C GLN A 184 5.13 -21.01 33.19
N ARG A 185 6.13 -21.80 33.59
CA ARG A 185 6.00 -22.63 34.79
C ARG A 185 6.35 -21.74 35.98
N GLN A 186 5.42 -21.74 36.94
CA GLN A 186 5.60 -21.24 38.29
C GLN A 186 6.67 -22.03 39.02
#